data_AF-A0A1A8GAD1-F1
#
_entry.id   AF-A0A1A8GAD1-F1
#
_cell.length_a   1.000
_cell.length_b   1.000
_cell.length_c   1.000
_cell.angle_alpha   90.00
_cell.angle_beta   90.00
_cell.angle_gamma   90.00
#
_symmetry.space_group_name_H-M   'P 1'
#
loop_
_entity.id
_entity.type
_entity.pdbx_description
1 polymer ?
#
loop_
_entity_poly.entity_id
_entity_poly.type
_entity_poly.pdbx_seq_one_letter_code
_entity_poly.pdbx_strand_id
1 'polypeptide(L)'
;WRAASAPMEKREASSYQYGSLEHTAWSSGEKKPEDDVVSMADSTITVDDIEGELFKIERIRDILVRRESELRYMMDDIQLCKEITRLKKELQKLVSIPENDKSNEDQQKEEELLQQIHKLVETRDFLVDDVEFERLREKEEDKEMADFLKSRIPRNMKKTGVSTKRGPIRTQQNPSPFAKTGLTLLKECCGFTCSIM
;
A
#
# COMPACT_ATOMS: atom_id res chain seq x y z
N TRP A 1 -43.66 8.28 6.01
CA TRP A 1 -43.22 8.81 4.71
C TRP A 1 -42.35 7.76 4.04
N ARG A 2 -42.54 7.61 2.73
CA ARG A 2 -42.05 6.52 1.88
C ARG A 2 -40.54 6.69 1.56
N ALA A 3 -39.91 5.57 1.20
CA ALA A 3 -38.50 5.33 0.92
C ALA A 3 -37.70 6.41 0.15
N ALA A 4 -36.40 6.48 0.46
CA ALA A 4 -35.34 6.59 -0.53
C ALA A 4 -34.04 5.97 0.04
N SER A 5 -33.75 4.72 -0.32
CA SER A 5 -32.40 4.16 -0.19
C SER A 5 -31.50 4.89 -1.19
N ALA A 6 -30.52 5.64 -0.69
CA ALA A 6 -29.48 6.23 -1.52
C ALA A 6 -28.51 5.13 -2.00
N PRO A 7 -28.00 5.20 -3.24
CA PRO A 7 -27.08 4.20 -3.75
C PRO A 7 -25.70 4.39 -3.10
N MET A 8 -25.11 3.30 -2.60
CA MET A 8 -23.70 3.26 -2.25
C MET A 8 -22.89 3.59 -3.50
N GLU A 9 -22.26 4.76 -3.48
CA GLU A 9 -21.24 5.17 -4.43
C GLU A 9 -20.12 4.13 -4.38
N LYS A 10 -19.99 3.32 -5.43
CA LYS A 10 -18.86 2.40 -5.59
C LYS A 10 -17.61 3.25 -5.72
N ARG A 11 -16.89 3.42 -4.62
CA ARG A 11 -15.50 3.88 -4.64
C ARG A 11 -14.72 2.84 -5.42
N GLU A 12 -14.45 3.10 -6.69
CA GLU A 12 -13.38 2.43 -7.43
C GLU A 12 -12.10 2.71 -6.64
N ALA A 13 -11.72 1.77 -5.78
CA ALA A 13 -10.39 1.74 -5.20
C ALA A 13 -9.44 1.48 -6.37
N SER A 14 -8.82 2.56 -6.87
CA SER A 14 -7.75 2.47 -7.85
C SER A 14 -6.69 1.50 -7.33
N SER A 15 -6.46 0.42 -8.06
CA SER A 15 -5.73 -0.78 -7.62
C SER A 15 -4.21 -0.63 -7.48
N TYR A 16 -3.72 0.58 -7.24
CA TYR A 16 -2.33 0.84 -6.90
C TYR A 16 -2.09 0.70 -5.39
N GLN A 17 -2.47 -0.45 -4.84
CA GLN A 17 -2.06 -0.80 -3.49
C GLN A 17 -0.67 -1.43 -3.56
N TYR A 18 0.24 -0.91 -2.75
CA TYR A 18 1.55 -1.49 -2.51
C TYR A 18 1.39 -2.97 -2.08
N GLY A 19 2.15 -3.88 -2.71
CA GLY A 19 2.01 -5.33 -2.50
C GLY A 19 0.79 -6.01 -3.15
N SER A 20 0.09 -5.36 -4.10
CA SER A 20 -1.10 -5.97 -4.75
C SER A 20 -0.73 -7.22 -5.58
N LEU A 21 -1.41 -8.34 -5.28
CA LEU A 21 -1.28 -9.63 -5.97
C LEU A 21 -2.02 -9.69 -7.33
N GLU A 22 -2.65 -8.59 -7.77
CA GLU A 22 -3.49 -8.58 -8.98
C GLU A 22 -2.75 -8.99 -10.26
N HIS A 23 -1.42 -9.00 -10.26
CA HIS A 23 -0.60 -9.42 -11.39
C HIS A 23 -0.29 -10.91 -11.47
N THR A 24 -0.74 -11.75 -10.54
CA THR A 24 -0.44 -13.20 -10.53
C THR A 24 -1.57 -14.06 -11.09
N ALA A 25 -2.50 -13.48 -11.87
CA ALA A 25 -3.61 -14.22 -12.45
C ALA A 25 -3.12 -15.40 -13.29
N TRP A 26 -3.36 -16.61 -12.79
CA TRP A 26 -3.04 -17.86 -13.45
C TRP A 26 -4.06 -18.09 -14.56
N SER A 27 -3.68 -17.85 -15.81
CA SER A 27 -4.49 -18.29 -16.94
C SER A 27 -4.35 -19.81 -17.06
N SER A 28 -5.26 -20.55 -16.43
CA SER A 28 -5.48 -21.95 -16.73
C SER A 28 -5.84 -22.06 -18.21
N GLY A 29 -4.93 -22.55 -19.04
CA GLY A 29 -5.23 -22.80 -20.45
C GLY A 29 -6.38 -23.79 -20.55
N GLU A 30 -7.54 -23.34 -21.01
CA GLU A 30 -8.66 -24.21 -21.37
C GLU A 30 -8.20 -25.14 -22.51
N LYS A 31 -8.09 -26.45 -22.24
CA LYS A 31 -8.08 -27.48 -23.27
C LYS A 31 -9.39 -28.27 -23.19
N LYS A 32 -10.11 -28.30 -24.31
CA LYS A 32 -11.35 -29.08 -24.51
C LYS A 32 -11.13 -30.58 -24.30
N PRO A 33 -12.15 -31.33 -23.87
CA PRO A 33 -12.07 -32.78 -23.78
C PRO A 33 -12.50 -33.39 -25.13
N GLU A 34 -11.55 -33.95 -25.86
CA GLU A 34 -11.83 -34.91 -26.90
C GLU A 34 -10.80 -36.03 -26.79
N ASP A 35 -11.32 -37.26 -26.69
CA ASP A 35 -10.63 -38.49 -26.32
C ASP A 35 -9.33 -38.66 -27.10
N ASP A 36 -8.20 -38.57 -26.42
CA ASP A 36 -6.91 -39.07 -26.91
C ASP A 36 -6.13 -39.67 -25.74
N VAL A 37 -5.53 -40.83 -26.01
CA VAL A 37 -4.86 -41.66 -25.01
C VAL A 37 -3.78 -40.84 -24.33
N VAL A 38 -3.92 -40.57 -23.02
CA VAL A 38 -2.88 -39.87 -22.23
C VAL A 38 -1.68 -40.80 -22.07
N SER A 39 -0.80 -40.77 -23.06
CA SER A 39 0.55 -41.32 -22.96
C SER A 39 1.32 -40.53 -21.91
N MET A 40 1.56 -41.13 -20.74
CA MET A 40 2.37 -40.56 -19.66
C MET A 40 3.88 -40.52 -19.98
N ALA A 41 4.27 -40.75 -21.24
CA ALA A 41 5.67 -40.93 -21.66
C ALA A 41 6.30 -39.71 -22.33
N ASP A 42 5.55 -38.68 -22.72
CA ASP A 42 6.09 -37.44 -23.28
C ASP A 42 5.71 -36.25 -22.41
N SER A 43 6.44 -36.03 -21.32
CA SER A 43 6.49 -34.72 -20.69
C SER A 43 7.14 -33.75 -21.69
N THR A 44 6.32 -33.06 -22.47
CA THR A 44 6.71 -31.96 -23.37
C THR A 44 7.23 -30.72 -22.63
N ILE A 45 7.41 -30.80 -21.31
CA ILE A 45 7.97 -29.76 -20.45
C ILE A 45 9.46 -29.64 -20.74
N THR A 46 9.84 -28.50 -21.28
CA THR A 46 11.25 -28.17 -21.55
C THR A 46 11.91 -27.61 -20.30
N VAL A 47 13.25 -27.56 -20.30
CA VAL A 47 14.01 -26.89 -19.22
C VAL A 47 13.61 -25.41 -19.13
N ASP A 48 13.40 -24.76 -20.27
CA ASP A 48 12.95 -23.36 -20.33
C ASP A 48 11.59 -23.16 -19.65
N ASP A 49 10.67 -24.13 -19.77
CA ASP A 49 9.36 -24.08 -19.09
C ASP A 49 9.53 -24.18 -17.56
N ILE A 50 10.43 -25.04 -17.08
CA ILE A 50 10.72 -25.19 -15.65
C ILE A 50 11.38 -23.91 -15.10
N GLU A 51 12.35 -23.35 -15.82
CA GLU A 51 13.01 -22.10 -15.45
C GLU A 51 12.03 -20.92 -15.43
N GLY A 52 11.10 -20.88 -16.40
CA GLY A 52 10.03 -19.89 -16.45
C GLY A 52 9.09 -19.94 -15.24
N GLU A 53 8.69 -21.15 -14.82
CA GLU A 53 7.87 -21.33 -13.62
C GLU A 53 8.63 -21.00 -12.33
N LEU A 54 9.93 -21.35 -12.25
CA LEU A 54 10.77 -20.99 -11.10
C LEU A 54 10.88 -19.47 -10.92
N PHE A 55 11.05 -18.73 -12.01
CA PHE A 55 11.08 -17.26 -11.98
C PHE A 55 9.76 -16.67 -11.49
N LYS A 56 8.61 -17.25 -11.89
CA LYS A 56 7.29 -16.85 -11.38
C LYS A 56 7.17 -17.11 -9.88
N ILE A 57 7.62 -18.27 -9.40
CA ILE A 57 7.60 -18.62 -7.97
C ILE A 57 8.45 -17.64 -7.16
N GLU A 58 9.66 -17.34 -7.64
CA GLU A 58 10.55 -16.37 -7.00
C GLU A 58 9.91 -14.98 -6.94
N ARG A 59 9.33 -14.50 -8.05
CA ARG A 59 8.59 -13.23 -8.09
C ARG A 59 7.45 -13.19 -7.07
N ILE A 60 6.68 -14.28 -6.96
CA ILE A 60 5.56 -14.39 -6.00
C ILE A 60 6.09 -14.37 -4.56
N ARG A 61 7.16 -15.13 -4.27
CA ARG A 61 7.80 -15.15 -2.95
C ARG A 61 8.21 -13.74 -2.53
N ASP A 62 8.86 -13.00 -3.42
CA ASP A 62 9.33 -11.65 -3.10
C ASP A 62 8.17 -10.66 -2.86
N ILE A 63 7.02 -10.83 -3.54
CA ILE A 63 5.81 -10.05 -3.26
C ILE A 63 5.24 -10.40 -1.87
N LEU A 64 5.17 -11.70 -1.57
CA LEU A 64 4.60 -12.17 -0.30
C LEU A 64 5.44 -11.73 0.91
N VAL A 65 6.77 -11.75 0.80
CA VAL A 65 7.66 -11.29 1.88
C VAL A 65 7.47 -9.79 2.16
N ARG A 66 7.38 -8.96 1.12
CA ARG A 66 7.08 -7.52 1.28
C ARG A 66 5.74 -7.30 1.97
N ARG A 67 4.72 -8.04 1.53
CA ARG A 67 3.39 -7.97 2.13
C ARG A 67 3.36 -8.44 3.59
N GLU A 68 4.16 -9.45 3.93
CA GLU A 68 4.33 -9.89 5.31
C GLU A 68 4.93 -8.78 6.18
N SER A 69 5.96 -8.09 5.68
CA SER A 69 6.56 -6.94 6.36
C SER A 69 5.54 -5.82 6.59
N GLU A 70 4.76 -5.44 5.56
CA GLU A 70 3.66 -4.47 5.71
C GLU A 70 2.66 -4.88 6.80
N LEU A 71 2.27 -6.16 6.81
CA LEU A 71 1.34 -6.70 7.80
C LEU A 71 1.92 -6.65 9.22
N ARG A 72 3.22 -6.84 9.37
CA ARG A 72 3.92 -6.72 10.65
C ARG A 72 3.90 -5.27 11.16
N TYR A 73 4.21 -4.30 10.31
CA TYR A 73 4.10 -2.87 10.66
C TYR A 73 2.66 -2.49 11.08
N MET A 74 1.64 -2.97 10.36
CA MET A 74 0.25 -2.74 10.74
C MET A 74 -0.12 -3.38 12.09
N MET A 75 0.39 -4.57 12.37
CA MET A 75 0.18 -5.22 13.67
C MET A 75 0.79 -4.39 14.80
N ASP A 76 2.01 -3.90 14.62
CA ASP A 76 2.72 -3.09 15.60
C ASP A 76 1.99 -1.75 15.83
N ASP A 77 1.55 -1.06 14.77
CA ASP A 77 0.72 0.15 14.88
C ASP A 77 -0.60 -0.10 15.64
N ILE A 78 -1.26 -1.24 15.38
CA ILE A 78 -2.47 -1.64 16.11
C ILE A 78 -2.16 -1.82 17.61
N GLN A 79 -1.01 -2.40 17.96
CA GLN A 79 -0.62 -2.58 19.36
C GLN A 79 -0.33 -1.23 20.05
N LEU A 80 0.40 -0.34 19.38
CA LEU A 80 0.64 1.03 19.86
C LEU A 80 -0.68 1.78 20.06
N CYS A 81 -1.58 1.72 19.09
CA CYS A 81 -2.90 2.36 19.17
C CYS A 81 -3.77 1.81 20.30
N LYS A 82 -3.74 0.50 20.55
CA LYS A 82 -4.43 -0.12 21.69
C LYS A 82 -3.91 0.41 23.01
N GLU A 83 -2.59 0.49 23.17
CA GLU A 83 -1.98 0.95 24.41
C GLU A 83 -2.21 2.45 24.64
N ILE A 84 -2.03 3.28 23.60
CA ILE A 84 -2.37 4.71 23.65
C ILE A 84 -3.84 4.88 24.06
N THR A 85 -4.75 4.09 23.52
CA THR A 85 -6.18 4.16 23.86
C THR A 85 -6.44 3.76 25.31
N ARG A 86 -5.74 2.75 25.83
CA ARG A 86 -5.83 2.35 27.25
C ARG A 86 -5.36 3.48 28.16
N LEU A 87 -4.17 4.02 27.91
CA LEU A 87 -3.60 5.12 28.70
C LEU A 87 -4.47 6.38 28.63
N LYS A 88 -4.98 6.74 27.45
CA LYS A 88 -5.90 7.88 27.29
C LYS A 88 -7.18 7.72 28.11
N LYS A 89 -7.73 6.51 28.20
CA LYS A 89 -8.91 6.24 29.06
C LYS A 89 -8.60 6.39 30.54
N GLU A 90 -7.39 6.03 30.97
CA GLU A 90 -6.96 6.23 32.35
C GLU A 90 -6.73 7.72 32.66
N LEU A 91 -6.06 8.42 31.76
CA LEU A 91 -5.83 9.87 31.85
C LEU A 91 -7.16 10.64 31.91
N GLN A 92 -8.14 10.28 31.08
CA GLN A 92 -9.45 10.93 31.06
C GLN A 92 -10.18 10.85 32.42
N LYS A 93 -9.96 9.78 33.20
CA LYS A 93 -10.54 9.67 34.55
C LYS A 93 -9.95 10.73 35.49
N LEU A 94 -8.64 10.96 35.44
CA LEU A 94 -7.96 11.96 36.27
C LEU A 94 -8.33 13.38 35.83
N VAL A 95 -8.33 13.65 34.52
CA VAL A 95 -8.70 14.94 33.94
C VAL A 95 -10.15 15.33 34.24
N SER A 96 -11.03 14.36 34.47
CA SER A 96 -12.42 14.63 34.85
C SER A 96 -12.61 15.16 36.27
N ILE A 97 -11.58 15.06 37.12
CA ILE A 97 -11.58 15.58 38.49
C ILE A 97 -11.25 17.10 38.42
N PRO A 98 -12.03 17.98 39.06
CA PRO A 98 -11.71 19.40 39.14
C PRO A 98 -10.35 19.64 39.79
N GLU A 99 -9.61 20.65 39.32
CA GLU A 99 -8.23 20.88 39.78
C GLU A 99 -8.11 21.13 41.30
N ASN A 100 -9.13 21.73 41.92
CA ASN A 100 -9.17 21.96 43.37
C ASN A 100 -9.37 20.67 44.19
N ASP A 101 -9.89 19.62 43.56
CA ASP A 101 -10.22 18.34 44.19
C ASP A 101 -9.21 17.24 43.86
N LYS A 102 -8.20 17.53 43.02
CA LYS A 102 -7.12 16.59 42.70
C LYS A 102 -6.12 16.50 43.84
N SER A 103 -5.70 15.28 44.16
CA SER A 103 -4.56 15.07 45.04
C SER A 103 -3.24 15.28 44.28
N ASN A 104 -2.15 15.48 45.01
CA ASN A 104 -0.80 15.50 44.41
C ASN A 104 -0.46 14.19 43.70
N GLU A 105 -0.99 13.06 44.18
CA GLU A 105 -0.81 11.75 43.53
C GLU A 105 -1.55 11.68 42.18
N ASP A 106 -2.75 12.27 42.09
CA ASP A 106 -3.50 12.36 40.84
C ASP A 106 -2.76 13.20 39.81
N GLN A 107 -2.22 14.35 40.22
CA GLN A 107 -1.42 15.23 39.35
C GLN A 107 -0.14 14.54 38.86
N GLN A 108 0.58 13.84 39.74
CA GLN A 108 1.77 13.11 39.37
C GLN A 108 1.45 11.98 38.37
N LYS A 109 0.36 11.25 38.61
CA LYS A 109 -0.09 10.17 37.72
C LYS A 109 -0.58 10.70 36.37
N GLU A 110 -1.21 11.86 36.34
CA GLU A 110 -1.62 12.55 35.11
C GLU A 110 -0.41 12.87 34.23
N GLU A 111 0.64 13.45 34.82
CA GLU A 111 1.91 13.74 34.13
C GLU A 111 2.60 12.46 33.63
N GLU A 112 2.65 11.41 34.45
CA GLU A 112 3.23 10.13 34.05
C GLU A 112 2.49 9.48 32.87
N LEU A 113 1.16 9.52 32.88
CA LEU A 113 0.34 9.01 31.78
C LEU A 113 0.55 9.82 30.50
N LEU A 114 0.64 11.15 30.60
CA LEU A 114 0.95 12.03 29.47
C LEU A 114 2.31 11.70 28.85
N GLN A 115 3.35 11.53 29.68
CA GLN A 115 4.69 11.17 29.20
C GLN A 115 4.71 9.80 28.53
N GLN A 116 4.00 8.81 29.07
CA GLN A 116 3.89 7.48 28.43
C GLN A 116 3.16 7.55 27.09
N ILE A 117 2.05 8.29 27.01
CA ILE A 117 1.33 8.51 25.75
C ILE A 117 2.22 9.19 24.72
N HIS A 118 2.98 10.22 25.12
CA HIS A 118 3.90 10.92 24.23
C HIS A 118 4.94 9.98 23.62
N LYS A 119 5.60 9.15 24.45
CA LYS A 119 6.60 8.17 23.99
C LYS A 119 6.02 7.16 23.00
N LEU A 120 4.78 6.69 23.22
CA LEU A 120 4.12 5.78 22.29
C LEU A 120 3.76 6.46 20.96
N VAL A 121 3.36 7.73 21.00
CA VAL A 121 3.12 8.52 19.78
C VAL A 121 4.42 8.73 19.01
N GLU A 122 5.52 9.07 19.68
CA GLU A 122 6.84 9.17 19.05
C GLU A 122 7.25 7.84 18.40
N THR A 123 7.05 6.71 19.11
CA THR A 123 7.36 5.37 18.58
C THR A 123 6.53 5.07 17.33
N ARG A 124 5.26 5.46 17.31
CA ARG A 124 4.40 5.31 16.13
C ARG A 124 4.87 6.19 14.98
N ASP A 125 5.31 7.41 15.26
CA ASP A 125 5.84 8.31 14.23
C ASP A 125 7.12 7.73 13.60
N PHE A 126 8.02 7.15 14.41
CA PHE A 126 9.18 6.41 13.90
C PHE A 126 8.78 5.20 13.03
N LEU A 127 7.72 4.48 13.40
CA LEU A 127 7.23 3.34 12.62
C LEU A 127 6.73 3.78 11.23
N VAL A 128 6.10 4.95 11.14
CA VAL A 128 5.66 5.54 9.85
C VAL A 128 6.85 5.92 8.98
N ASP A 129 7.88 6.51 9.56
CA ASP A 129 9.11 6.86 8.83
C ASP A 129 9.83 5.61 8.32
N ASP A 130 9.90 4.55 9.14
CA ASP A 130 10.58 3.29 8.79
C ASP A 130 9.88 2.56 7.63
N VAL A 131 8.54 2.44 7.66
CA VAL A 131 7.81 1.80 6.56
C VAL A 131 7.89 2.60 5.25
N GLU A 132 7.92 3.93 5.31
CA GLU A 132 8.11 4.74 4.10
C GLU A 132 9.54 4.62 3.56
N PHE A 133 10.54 4.52 4.44
CA PHE A 133 11.91 4.27 4.05
C PHE A 133 12.06 2.93 3.32
N GLU A 134 11.47 1.87 3.85
CA GLU A 134 11.50 0.54 3.22
C GLU A 134 10.79 0.57 1.86
N ARG A 135 9.65 1.27 1.77
CA ARG A 135 8.92 1.47 0.51
C ARG A 135 9.75 2.18 -0.57
N LEU A 136 10.58 3.13 -0.18
CA LEU A 136 11.46 3.84 -1.10
C LEU A 136 12.63 2.95 -1.55
N ARG A 137 13.21 2.19 -0.64
CA ARG A 137 14.26 1.20 -0.94
C ARG A 137 13.79 0.20 -1.99
N GLU A 138 12.66 -0.45 -1.74
CA GLU A 138 12.14 -1.49 -2.64
C GLU A 138 11.85 -0.95 -4.07
N LYS A 139 11.38 0.29 -4.18
CA LYS A 139 11.17 0.93 -5.49
C LYS A 139 12.46 1.17 -6.26
N GLU A 140 13.53 1.54 -5.58
CA GLU A 140 14.82 1.74 -6.23
C GLU A 140 15.41 0.39 -6.66
N GLU A 141 15.29 -0.65 -5.83
CA GLU A 141 15.71 -2.02 -6.19
C GLU A 141 14.95 -2.56 -7.42
N ASP A 142 13.63 -2.38 -7.48
CA ASP A 142 12.82 -2.78 -8.63
C ASP A 142 13.21 -2.00 -9.91
N LYS A 143 13.55 -0.71 -9.77
CA LYS A 143 14.00 0.13 -10.88
C LYS A 143 15.37 -0.31 -11.40
N GLU A 144 16.33 -0.55 -10.51
CA GLU A 144 17.65 -1.07 -10.87
C GLU A 144 17.54 -2.41 -11.60
N MET A 145 16.68 -3.32 -11.10
CA MET A 145 16.42 -4.60 -11.74
C MET A 145 15.82 -4.42 -13.14
N ALA A 146 14.83 -3.54 -13.30
CA ALA A 146 14.20 -3.28 -14.58
C ALA A 146 15.18 -2.66 -15.59
N ASP A 147 16.03 -1.74 -15.15
CA ASP A 147 17.02 -1.08 -15.99
C ASP A 147 18.16 -2.03 -16.39
N PHE A 148 18.58 -2.91 -15.48
CA PHE A 148 19.51 -4.00 -15.78
C PHE A 148 18.97 -4.90 -16.89
N LEU A 149 17.72 -5.38 -16.78
CA LEU A 149 17.09 -6.22 -17.80
C LEU A 149 16.98 -5.51 -19.15
N LYS A 150 16.57 -4.23 -19.17
CA LYS A 150 16.53 -3.42 -20.42
C LYS A 150 17.90 -3.30 -21.08
N SER A 151 18.97 -3.21 -20.29
CA SER A 151 20.34 -3.08 -20.80
C SER A 151 20.92 -4.40 -21.34
N ARG A 152 20.47 -5.55 -20.80
CA ARG A 152 20.97 -6.89 -21.17
C ARG A 152 20.20 -7.56 -22.31
N ILE A 153 18.94 -7.19 -22.55
CA ILE A 153 18.16 -7.74 -23.67
C ILE A 153 18.62 -7.07 -24.98
N PRO A 154 19.24 -7.79 -25.93
CA PRO A 154 19.61 -7.21 -27.22
C PRO A 154 18.36 -6.73 -27.96
N ARG A 155 18.42 -5.54 -28.59
CA ARG A 155 17.38 -4.99 -29.49
C ARG A 155 17.19 -5.79 -30.79
N ASN A 156 17.44 -7.10 -30.77
CA ASN A 156 17.50 -7.95 -31.95
C ASN A 156 16.16 -8.67 -32.18
N MET A 157 15.08 -7.91 -32.25
CA MET A 157 13.88 -8.28 -33.00
C MET A 157 13.78 -7.28 -34.15
N LYS A 158 14.54 -7.54 -35.23
CA LYS A 158 14.35 -6.83 -36.50
C LYS A 158 12.91 -7.10 -36.94
N LYS A 159 12.14 -6.02 -37.04
CA LYS A 159 10.87 -5.93 -37.76
C LYS A 159 10.97 -6.69 -39.10
N THR A 160 10.28 -7.82 -39.22
CA THR A 160 9.80 -8.29 -40.53
C THR A 160 8.59 -7.45 -40.87
N GLY A 161 8.72 -6.70 -41.97
CA GLY A 161 7.80 -5.64 -42.34
C GLY A 161 6.45 -6.16 -42.85
N VAL A 162 5.41 -5.41 -42.53
CA VAL A 162 4.31 -5.14 -43.46
C VAL A 162 4.07 -3.63 -43.42
N SER A 163 4.34 -2.99 -44.56
CA SER A 163 4.01 -1.59 -44.81
C SER A 163 2.50 -1.47 -45.02
N THR A 164 1.83 -0.71 -44.16
CA THR A 164 0.54 -0.11 -44.51
C THR A 164 0.63 1.39 -44.26
N LYS A 165 0.74 2.16 -45.35
CA LYS A 165 0.61 3.61 -45.39
C LYS A 165 -0.80 4.04 -44.94
N ARG A 166 -0.88 5.16 -44.19
CA ARG A 166 -1.90 6.24 -44.15
C ARG A 166 -1.61 7.09 -42.91
N GLY A 167 -0.95 8.25 -43.00
CA GLY A 167 -1.53 9.57 -43.29
C GLY A 167 -1.26 10.50 -42.09
N PRO A 168 -0.93 11.80 -42.24
CA PRO A 168 -0.28 12.59 -41.19
C PRO A 168 -1.30 13.32 -40.28
N ILE A 169 -0.91 13.69 -39.04
CA ILE A 169 -1.29 14.95 -38.36
C ILE A 169 -0.42 15.20 -37.11
N ARG A 170 0.39 16.25 -37.23
CA ARG A 170 0.69 17.36 -36.29
C ARG A 170 1.37 17.09 -34.92
N THR A 171 2.61 17.54 -34.87
CA THR A 171 3.45 17.91 -33.73
C THR A 171 2.88 19.07 -32.89
N GLN A 172 2.97 18.99 -31.57
CA GLN A 172 3.13 20.11 -30.62
C GLN A 172 3.64 19.53 -29.29
N GLN A 173 4.95 19.58 -29.03
CA GLN A 173 5.65 20.61 -28.23
C GLN A 173 5.21 20.67 -26.76
N ASN A 174 6.06 20.11 -25.88
CA ASN A 174 6.25 20.59 -24.51
C ASN A 174 6.79 22.04 -24.56
N PRO A 175 6.48 22.89 -23.58
CA PRO A 175 7.34 22.94 -22.38
C PRO A 175 6.59 23.22 -21.05
N SER A 176 7.21 22.85 -19.91
CA SER A 176 6.98 23.55 -18.63
C SER A 176 7.60 24.97 -18.72
N PRO A 177 7.36 25.99 -17.85
CA PRO A 177 7.37 25.93 -16.37
C PRO A 177 6.43 26.97 -15.66
N PHE A 178 6.63 27.14 -14.34
CA PHE A 178 6.24 28.27 -13.44
C PHE A 178 5.00 28.15 -12.54
N ALA A 179 5.26 27.78 -11.28
CA ALA A 179 5.23 28.60 -10.06
C ALA A 179 4.01 29.50 -9.71
N LYS A 180 3.57 29.30 -8.43
CA LYS A 180 3.01 30.24 -7.43
C LYS A 180 1.55 30.70 -7.55
N THR A 181 0.72 30.12 -6.68
CA THR A 181 -0.19 30.77 -5.70
C THR A 181 -0.81 29.62 -4.88
N GLY A 182 -0.90 29.59 -3.55
CA GLY A 182 -1.12 30.68 -2.61
C GLY A 182 -2.52 30.52 -1.99
N LEU A 183 -2.56 29.84 -0.83
CA LEU A 183 -3.53 29.99 0.26
C LEU A 183 -4.95 29.38 0.18
N THR A 184 -5.38 28.90 1.36
CA THR A 184 -6.72 28.55 1.86
C THR A 184 -7.27 27.15 1.59
N LEU A 185 -7.16 26.26 2.59
CA LEU A 185 -8.33 25.79 3.37
C LEU A 185 -7.83 25.05 4.64
N LEU A 186 -7.66 25.78 5.73
CA LEU A 186 -7.69 25.22 7.07
C LEU A 186 -9.11 25.42 7.58
N LYS A 187 -9.95 24.37 7.54
CA LYS A 187 -11.15 24.31 8.39
C LYS A 187 -11.72 22.89 8.45
N GLU A 188 -11.42 22.23 9.57
CA GLU A 188 -12.31 21.37 10.36
C GLU A 188 -12.81 20.04 9.73
N CYS A 189 -12.89 18.90 10.43
CA CYS A 189 -13.09 18.74 11.86
C CYS A 189 -12.71 17.34 12.36
N CYS A 190 -11.98 17.30 13.48
CA CYS A 190 -12.09 16.21 14.45
C CYS A 190 -13.53 16.18 14.98
N GLY A 191 -14.17 15.02 14.89
CA GLY A 191 -15.47 14.81 15.53
C GLY A 191 -15.32 14.68 17.04
N PHE A 192 -15.68 15.72 17.78
CA PHE A 192 -16.09 15.58 19.17
C PHE A 192 -17.20 16.58 19.48
N THR A 193 -18.40 16.06 19.66
CA THR A 193 -19.54 16.79 20.22
C THR A 193 -19.27 17.05 21.71
N CYS A 194 -19.11 18.31 22.09
CA CYS A 194 -19.21 18.74 23.48
C CYS A 194 -20.42 19.68 23.59
N SER A 195 -21.50 19.16 24.17
CA SER A 195 -22.62 19.98 24.62
C SER A 195 -22.29 20.48 26.03
N ILE A 196 -22.27 21.81 26.19
CA ILE A 196 -22.31 22.46 27.50
C ILE A 196 -23.74 22.98 27.71
N MET A 197 -24.40 22.46 28.75
CA MET A 197 -25.32 23.21 29.61
C MET A 197 -24.86 22.98 31.05
#